data_AF-A0A917EPT3-F1
#
_entry.id   AF-A0A917EPT3-F1
#
_cell.length_a   1.000
_cell.length_b   1.000
_cell.length_c   1.000
_cell.angle_alpha   90.00
_cell.angle_beta   90.00
_cell.angle_gamma   90.00
#
_symmetry.space_group_name_H-M   'P 1'
#
loop_
_entity.id
_entity.type
_entity.pdbx_description
1 polymer ?
#
loop_
_entity_poly.entity_id
_entity_poly.type
_entity_poly.pdbx_seq_one_letter_code
_entity_poly.pdbx_strand_id
1 'polypeptide(L)'
;MKALIEKCKVIIFDLDGTLYEGTCHFDYYAEQIKNELPKELHQDFERDYEAMKQGDHALKIGKVYDMEKDVILTLDPMTFSVVEGHTWEGQLLPNSTVEEWYNEPIVYDEARMIAVGDGWWLPYVNGAHHGVKDTYHCYDKTKEYMVSKDFVLPKTEGLKEALMKLKDEKKLVLLTNSDYEDVQRLLKELELHGLFDFEITDAYKPFETEQHLQKLMILYSVEPHEVVSIGDNFMNEIAPALKLGMHGVYISEHGHTYSNDSLVIVPTLARAF
;
A
#
# COMPACT_ATOMS: atom_id res chain seq x y z
N MET A 1 -6.94 8.43 -18.43
CA MET A 1 -7.07 7.07 -17.89
C MET A 1 -7.77 6.09 -18.83
N LYS A 2 -9.03 6.33 -19.22
CA LYS A 2 -9.78 5.41 -20.10
C LYS A 2 -9.02 5.02 -21.38
N ALA A 3 -8.42 5.99 -22.06
CA ALA A 3 -7.58 5.75 -23.24
C ALA A 3 -6.28 4.96 -22.97
N LEU A 4 -5.81 4.90 -21.72
CA LEU A 4 -4.66 4.08 -21.30
C LEU A 4 -5.13 2.64 -21.03
N ILE A 5 -6.19 2.45 -20.25
CA ILE A 5 -6.78 1.12 -20.02
C ILE A 5 -7.24 0.47 -21.33
N GLU A 6 -7.85 1.23 -22.24
CA GLU A 6 -8.32 0.73 -23.54
C GLU A 6 -7.19 0.08 -24.36
N LYS A 7 -5.95 0.57 -24.24
CA LYS A 7 -4.77 0.05 -24.93
C LYS A 7 -4.15 -1.17 -24.24
N CYS A 8 -4.43 -1.37 -22.96
CA CYS A 8 -3.91 -2.50 -22.21
C CYS A 8 -4.70 -3.77 -22.54
N LYS A 9 -4.04 -4.93 -22.46
CA LYS A 9 -4.63 -6.27 -22.56
C LYS A 9 -4.79 -6.93 -21.20
N VAL A 10 -3.88 -6.63 -20.27
CA VAL A 10 -3.88 -7.14 -18.90
C VAL A 10 -4.00 -5.96 -17.93
N ILE A 11 -4.89 -6.09 -16.97
CA ILE A 11 -5.13 -5.11 -15.91
C ILE A 11 -4.87 -5.83 -14.58
N ILE A 12 -3.90 -5.34 -13.82
CA ILE A 12 -3.49 -5.89 -12.54
C ILE A 12 -4.01 -4.97 -11.45
N PHE A 13 -4.76 -5.51 -10.50
CA PHE A 13 -5.33 -4.79 -9.38
C PHE A 13 -4.67 -5.24 -8.08
N ASP A 14 -4.39 -4.29 -7.20
CA ASP A 14 -4.32 -4.59 -5.77
C ASP A 14 -5.72 -4.82 -5.17
N LEU A 15 -5.79 -5.32 -3.93
CA LEU A 15 -7.02 -5.56 -3.19
C LEU A 15 -7.29 -4.45 -2.16
N ASP A 16 -6.56 -4.50 -1.04
CA ASP A 16 -6.68 -3.58 0.08
C ASP A 16 -6.39 -2.15 -0.36
N GLY A 17 -7.22 -1.17 0.01
CA GLY A 17 -7.06 0.23 -0.39
C GLY A 17 -7.37 0.53 -1.86
N THR A 18 -7.56 -0.50 -2.69
CA THR A 18 -7.78 -0.38 -4.14
C THR A 18 -9.17 -0.81 -4.59
N LEU A 19 -9.55 -2.09 -4.40
CA LEU A 19 -10.90 -2.58 -4.76
C LEU A 19 -11.96 -2.17 -3.72
N TYR A 20 -11.51 -1.65 -2.58
CA TYR A 20 -12.30 -0.93 -1.59
C TYR A 20 -11.42 0.14 -0.93
N GLU A 21 -12.02 1.29 -0.61
CA GLU A 21 -11.28 2.49 -0.19
C GLU A 21 -11.65 2.91 1.25
N GLY A 22 -11.64 1.96 2.19
CA GLY A 22 -12.04 2.19 3.58
C GLY A 22 -10.85 2.29 4.54
N THR A 23 -10.86 3.26 5.45
CA THR A 23 -9.76 3.48 6.42
C THR A 23 -10.15 3.21 7.88
N CYS A 24 -11.44 3.05 8.19
CA CYS A 24 -11.92 2.97 9.58
C CYS A 24 -11.43 1.72 10.35
N HIS A 25 -10.99 0.67 9.65
CA HIS A 25 -10.38 -0.48 10.32
C HIS A 25 -8.96 -0.17 10.82
N PHE A 26 -8.25 0.77 10.20
CA PHE A 26 -6.96 1.25 10.71
C PHE A 26 -7.14 2.00 12.03
N ASP A 27 -8.23 2.77 12.18
CA ASP A 27 -8.55 3.42 13.46
C ASP A 27 -8.83 2.38 14.55
N TYR A 28 -9.58 1.32 14.23
CA TYR A 28 -9.80 0.22 15.18
C TYR A 28 -8.48 -0.46 15.57
N TYR A 29 -7.59 -0.70 14.60
CA TYR A 29 -6.27 -1.27 14.86
C TYR A 29 -5.41 -0.37 15.75
N ALA A 30 -5.40 0.94 15.50
CA ALA A 30 -4.73 1.93 16.34
C ALA A 30 -5.26 1.91 17.78
N GLU A 31 -6.58 1.79 17.96
CA GLU A 31 -7.16 1.64 19.30
C GLU A 31 -6.72 0.34 19.99
N GLN A 32 -6.62 -0.77 19.26
CA GLN A 32 -6.10 -2.03 19.83
C GLN A 32 -4.64 -1.88 20.27
N ILE A 33 -3.78 -1.30 19.44
CA ILE A 33 -2.37 -1.06 19.78
C ILE A 33 -2.24 -0.10 20.97
N LYS A 34 -2.99 1.00 20.98
CA LYS A 34 -2.98 1.96 22.09
C LYS A 34 -3.32 1.30 23.41
N ASN A 35 -4.27 0.36 23.42
CA ASN A 35 -4.65 -0.37 24.63
C ASN A 35 -3.54 -1.27 25.20
N GLU A 36 -2.51 -1.61 24.41
CA GLU A 36 -1.31 -2.32 24.88
C GLU A 36 -0.29 -1.38 25.56
N LEU A 37 -0.42 -0.06 25.35
CA LEU A 37 0.48 0.94 25.93
C LEU A 37 0.08 1.33 27.37
N PRO A 38 1.06 1.72 28.21
CA PRO A 38 0.80 2.43 29.45
C PRO A 38 -0.07 3.68 29.22
N LYS A 39 -0.99 3.96 30.15
CA LYS A 39 -1.99 5.04 30.01
C LYS A 39 -1.36 6.42 29.83
N GLU A 40 -0.19 6.63 30.39
CA GLU A 40 0.60 7.86 30.26
C GLU A 40 1.03 8.15 28.81
N LEU A 41 1.16 7.12 27.96
CA LEU A 41 1.55 7.26 26.55
C LEU A 41 0.34 7.38 25.60
N HIS A 42 -0.89 7.17 26.10
CA HIS A 42 -2.09 7.18 25.25
C HIS A 42 -2.27 8.52 24.51
N GLN A 43 -2.02 9.63 25.20
CA GLN A 43 -2.17 10.97 24.61
C GLN A 43 -1.13 11.24 23.52
N ASP A 44 0.12 10.79 23.71
CA ASP A 44 1.18 10.97 22.72
C ASP A 44 0.93 10.08 21.49
N PHE A 45 0.54 8.82 21.70
CA PHE A 45 0.15 7.91 20.63
C PHE A 45 -1.02 8.46 19.79
N GLU A 46 -2.10 8.93 20.44
CA GLU A 46 -3.26 9.50 19.75
C GLU A 46 -2.87 10.73 18.95
N ARG A 47 -2.08 11.65 19.54
CA ARG A 47 -1.61 12.87 18.87
C ARG A 47 -0.82 12.53 17.62
N ASP A 48 0.14 11.62 17.72
CA ASP A 48 1.01 11.26 16.60
C ASP A 48 0.21 10.55 15.50
N TYR A 49 -0.71 9.65 15.87
CA TYR A 49 -1.58 8.96 14.91
C TYR A 49 -2.52 9.91 14.16
N GLU A 50 -3.14 10.86 14.86
CA GLU A 50 -4.00 11.87 14.23
C GLU A 50 -3.19 12.77 13.29
N ALA A 51 -1.96 13.16 13.66
CA ALA A 51 -1.08 13.91 12.79
C ALA A 51 -0.68 13.11 11.53
N MET A 52 -0.44 11.80 11.65
CA MET A 52 -0.18 10.93 10.50
C MET A 52 -1.37 10.88 9.54
N LYS A 53 -2.59 10.70 10.07
CA LYS A 53 -3.82 10.69 9.28
C LYS A 53 -4.09 12.01 8.55
N GLN A 54 -3.76 13.14 9.18
CA GLN A 54 -3.90 14.46 8.58
C GLN A 54 -2.77 14.79 7.58
N GLY A 55 -1.75 13.95 7.49
CA GLY A 55 -0.57 14.19 6.67
C GLY A 55 0.38 15.25 7.24
N ASP A 56 0.22 15.59 8.53
CA ASP A 56 1.01 16.58 9.26
C ASP A 56 2.18 15.98 10.05
N HIS A 57 2.33 14.65 10.02
CA HIS A 57 3.49 13.94 10.58
C HIS A 57 4.56 13.66 9.52
N ALA A 58 5.83 13.51 9.92
CA ALA A 58 6.91 13.16 8.98
C ALA A 58 6.75 11.73 8.42
N LEU A 59 6.26 10.80 9.25
CA LEU A 59 5.90 9.45 8.85
C LEU A 59 4.62 9.49 8.01
N LYS A 60 4.71 8.98 6.79
CA LYS A 60 3.58 8.87 5.84
C LYS A 60 3.72 7.58 5.06
N ILE A 61 2.64 7.16 4.41
CA ILE A 61 2.69 6.08 3.41
C ILE A 61 3.72 6.45 2.33
N GLY A 62 4.54 5.47 1.92
CA GLY A 62 5.67 5.63 1.02
C GLY A 62 7.00 6.00 1.69
N LYS A 63 7.04 6.08 3.03
CA LYS A 63 8.29 6.26 3.80
C LYS A 63 8.82 4.92 4.32
N VAL A 64 10.04 4.94 4.83
CA VAL A 64 10.63 3.83 5.58
C VAL A 64 10.93 4.30 7.00
N TYR A 65 10.71 3.46 8.00
CA TYR A 65 11.05 3.75 9.39
C TYR A 65 12.15 2.81 9.87
N ASP A 66 13.27 3.37 10.35
CA ASP A 66 14.37 2.63 10.95
C ASP A 66 14.14 2.54 12.47
N MET A 67 13.63 1.39 12.92
CA MET A 67 13.31 1.16 14.34
C MET A 67 14.52 1.26 15.26
N GLU A 68 15.72 0.98 14.76
CA GLU A 68 16.93 0.98 15.60
C GLU A 68 17.36 2.42 15.93
N LYS A 69 17.13 3.34 14.99
CA LYS A 69 17.58 4.74 15.07
C LYS A 69 16.45 5.72 15.36
N ASP A 70 15.20 5.26 15.33
CA ASP A 70 14.00 6.07 15.52
C ASP A 70 13.94 7.24 14.52
N VAL A 71 14.11 6.90 13.23
CA VAL A 71 14.14 7.88 12.14
C VAL A 71 13.29 7.46 10.95
N ILE A 72 12.76 8.47 10.27
CA ILE A 72 11.85 8.36 9.13
C ILE A 72 12.61 8.73 7.86
N LEU A 73 12.68 7.80 6.93
CA LEU A 73 13.48 7.89 5.71
C LEU A 73 12.58 8.11 4.49
N THR A 74 13.00 9.05 3.65
CA THR A 74 12.51 9.22 2.28
C THR A 74 13.47 8.51 1.34
N LEU A 75 12.99 7.55 0.56
CA LEU A 75 13.80 6.86 -0.43
C LEU A 75 13.56 7.38 -1.84
N ASP A 76 14.57 7.27 -2.68
CA ASP A 76 14.38 7.29 -4.12
C ASP A 76 13.66 5.98 -4.51
N PRO A 77 12.48 6.05 -5.15
CA PRO A 77 11.66 4.87 -5.41
C PRO A 77 12.25 3.91 -6.45
N MET A 78 13.25 4.36 -7.22
CA MET A 78 13.88 3.58 -8.29
C MET A 78 15.18 2.92 -7.83
N THR A 79 15.95 3.60 -6.97
CA THR A 79 17.26 3.13 -6.49
C THR A 79 17.24 2.61 -5.06
N PHE A 80 16.20 2.90 -4.29
CA PHE A 80 16.08 2.62 -2.85
C PHE A 80 17.17 3.29 -1.99
N SER A 81 17.87 4.29 -2.53
CA SER A 81 18.80 5.12 -1.77
C SER A 81 18.04 6.13 -0.92
N VAL A 82 18.54 6.40 0.30
CA VAL A 82 17.96 7.43 1.17
C VAL A 82 18.26 8.82 0.60
N VAL A 83 17.20 9.60 0.39
CA VAL A 83 17.28 10.99 -0.09
C VAL A 83 17.23 11.96 1.08
N GLU A 84 16.40 11.66 2.09
CA GLU A 84 16.24 12.48 3.29
C GLU A 84 15.94 11.58 4.50
N GLY A 85 16.34 12.03 5.68
CA GLY A 85 15.94 11.42 6.95
C GLY A 85 15.38 12.47 7.89
N HIS A 86 14.40 12.10 8.70
CA HIS A 86 13.76 12.96 9.69
C HIS A 86 13.72 12.25 11.06
N THR A 87 13.81 13.02 12.15
CA THR A 87 13.46 12.51 13.49
C THR A 87 11.95 12.25 13.56
N TRP A 88 11.51 11.56 14.61
CA TRP A 88 10.08 11.35 14.88
C TRP A 88 9.29 12.66 14.90
N GLU A 89 9.83 13.70 15.53
CA GLU A 89 9.23 15.04 15.62
C GLU A 89 9.28 15.83 14.30
N GLY A 90 9.82 15.24 13.23
CA GLY A 90 9.88 15.82 11.89
C GLY A 90 11.05 16.76 11.64
N GLN A 91 12.11 16.72 12.46
CA GLN A 91 13.31 17.51 12.19
C GLN A 91 14.16 16.84 11.11
N LEU A 92 14.55 17.58 10.08
CA LEU A 92 15.42 17.08 9.01
C LEU A 92 16.81 16.74 9.57
N LEU A 93 17.30 15.54 9.28
CA LEU A 93 18.65 15.12 9.62
C LEU A 93 19.69 15.84 8.72
N PRO A 94 20.88 16.16 9.23
CA PRO A 94 21.96 16.68 8.40
C PRO A 94 22.35 15.69 7.30
N ASN A 95 22.63 16.18 6.08
CA ASN A 95 23.06 15.32 4.96
C ASN A 95 24.25 14.44 5.32
N SER A 96 25.22 14.97 6.08
CA SER A 96 26.38 14.18 6.55
C SER A 96 25.97 12.99 7.42
N THR A 97 24.91 13.11 8.21
CA THR A 97 24.38 12.03 9.04
C THR A 97 23.69 10.99 8.17
N VAL A 98 22.90 11.41 7.18
CA VAL A 98 22.25 10.51 6.23
C VAL A 98 23.31 9.73 5.43
N GLU A 99 24.34 10.41 4.92
CA GLU A 99 25.45 9.79 4.19
C GLU A 99 26.26 8.83 5.06
N GLU A 100 26.44 9.14 6.35
CA GLU A 100 27.17 8.26 7.28
C GLU A 100 26.35 7.00 7.62
N TRP A 101 25.05 7.16 7.89
CA TRP A 101 24.21 6.06 8.37
C TRP A 101 23.63 5.19 7.25
N TYR A 102 23.44 5.77 6.06
CA TYR A 102 22.70 5.17 4.94
C TYR A 102 23.43 5.36 3.60
N ASN A 103 24.70 4.90 3.54
CA ASN A 103 25.55 5.01 2.34
C ASN A 103 25.27 3.97 1.24
N GLU A 104 24.46 2.95 1.54
CA GLU A 104 24.06 1.90 0.61
C GLU A 104 22.53 1.93 0.44
N PRO A 105 21.99 1.43 -0.69
CA PRO A 105 20.56 1.24 -0.85
C PRO A 105 19.97 0.44 0.32
N ILE A 106 18.79 0.86 0.79
CA ILE A 106 18.14 0.18 1.90
C ILE A 106 17.77 -1.23 1.49
N VAL A 107 18.29 -2.20 2.24
CA VAL A 107 17.78 -3.56 2.25
C VAL A 107 16.75 -3.64 3.36
N TYR A 108 15.51 -3.89 2.99
CA TYR A 108 14.44 -4.02 3.96
C TYR A 108 14.60 -5.30 4.78
N ASP A 109 14.32 -5.18 6.05
CA ASP A 109 14.22 -6.27 7.02
C ASP A 109 13.07 -5.86 7.94
N GLU A 110 12.01 -6.66 7.99
CA GLU A 110 10.81 -6.42 8.81
C GLU A 110 11.18 -6.19 10.30
N ALA A 111 12.35 -6.66 10.75
CA ALA A 111 12.84 -6.46 12.10
C ALA A 111 13.49 -5.10 12.37
N ARG A 112 13.84 -4.30 11.35
CA ARG A 112 14.50 -2.99 11.53
C ARG A 112 13.97 -1.91 10.60
N MET A 113 13.91 -2.20 9.30
CA MET A 113 13.58 -1.24 8.24
C MET A 113 12.13 -1.48 7.79
N ILE A 114 11.20 -0.80 8.43
CA ILE A 114 9.78 -0.96 8.17
C ILE A 114 9.37 -0.10 6.97
N ALA A 115 8.96 -0.75 5.88
CA ALA A 115 8.33 -0.05 4.75
C ALA A 115 6.90 0.33 5.13
N VAL A 116 6.59 1.64 5.14
CA VAL A 116 5.24 2.13 5.40
C VAL A 116 4.46 2.11 4.10
N GLY A 117 3.92 0.94 3.75
CA GLY A 117 3.28 0.74 2.46
C GLY A 117 1.81 1.19 2.38
N ASP A 118 1.09 1.10 3.47
CA ASP A 118 -0.37 1.28 3.49
C ASP A 118 -0.82 1.74 4.89
N GLY A 119 -2.14 1.85 5.09
CA GLY A 119 -2.72 2.33 6.34
C GLY A 119 -2.49 1.44 7.56
N TRP A 120 -2.15 0.15 7.41
CA TRP A 120 -1.83 -0.74 8.53
C TRP A 120 -0.52 -0.34 9.22
N TRP A 121 0.41 0.25 8.46
CA TRP A 121 1.74 0.56 8.96
C TRP A 121 1.78 1.79 9.85
N LEU A 122 0.84 2.73 9.71
CA LEU A 122 0.83 3.94 10.54
C LEU A 122 0.56 3.61 12.02
N PRO A 123 -0.51 2.85 12.38
CA PRO A 123 -0.69 2.39 13.75
C PRO A 123 0.47 1.54 14.27
N TYR A 124 1.00 0.65 13.43
CA TYR A 124 2.07 -0.27 13.80
C TYR A 124 3.36 0.48 14.17
N VAL A 125 3.84 1.36 13.30
CA VAL A 125 5.06 2.14 13.53
C VAL A 125 4.90 3.09 14.71
N ASN A 126 3.73 3.71 14.86
CA ASN A 126 3.44 4.52 16.05
C ASN A 126 3.52 3.68 17.34
N GLY A 127 2.95 2.48 17.33
CA GLY A 127 3.06 1.54 18.43
C GLY A 127 4.51 1.17 18.74
N ALA A 128 5.30 0.86 17.70
CA ALA A 128 6.71 0.53 17.80
C ALA A 128 7.55 1.67 18.40
N HIS A 129 7.34 2.90 17.94
CA HIS A 129 7.97 4.10 18.51
C HIS A 129 7.67 4.25 20.02
N HIS A 130 6.41 4.03 20.41
CA HIS A 130 5.99 4.08 21.82
C HIS A 130 6.32 2.79 22.62
N GLY A 131 6.99 1.81 22.01
CA GLY A 131 7.57 0.64 22.68
C GLY A 131 6.79 -0.67 22.56
N VAL A 132 5.72 -0.73 21.77
CA VAL A 132 5.01 -1.99 21.45
C VAL A 132 5.82 -2.80 20.44
N LYS A 133 6.14 -4.06 20.74
CA LYS A 133 6.99 -4.89 19.87
C LYS A 133 6.24 -5.96 19.08
N ASP A 134 5.11 -6.41 19.60
CA ASP A 134 4.27 -7.42 18.97
C ASP A 134 2.83 -6.92 18.96
N THR A 135 2.31 -6.70 17.75
CA THR A 135 0.94 -6.23 17.51
C THR A 135 0.12 -7.24 16.72
N TYR A 136 0.63 -8.46 16.52
CA TYR A 136 -0.02 -9.43 15.63
C TYR A 136 -1.43 -9.80 16.13
N HIS A 137 -1.61 -9.92 17.45
CA HIS A 137 -2.94 -10.14 18.03
C HIS A 137 -3.89 -8.95 17.86
N CYS A 138 -3.36 -7.71 17.79
CA CYS A 138 -4.16 -6.52 17.47
C CYS A 138 -4.60 -6.54 16.01
N TYR A 139 -3.75 -7.05 15.11
CA TYR A 139 -4.07 -7.25 13.71
C TYR A 139 -5.18 -8.30 13.56
N ASP A 140 -5.06 -9.45 14.21
CA ASP A 140 -6.07 -10.52 14.20
C ASP A 140 -7.43 -10.01 14.69
N LYS A 141 -7.46 -9.29 15.82
CA LYS A 141 -8.70 -8.66 16.33
C LYS A 141 -9.31 -7.68 15.34
N THR A 142 -8.48 -6.98 14.56
CA THR A 142 -8.97 -6.04 13.55
C THR A 142 -9.59 -6.79 12.38
N LYS A 143 -8.99 -7.91 11.96
CA LYS A 143 -9.57 -8.80 10.94
C LYS A 143 -10.90 -9.39 11.42
N GLU A 144 -10.99 -9.83 12.67
CA GLU A 144 -12.24 -10.28 13.29
C GLU A 144 -13.32 -9.17 13.30
N TYR A 145 -12.92 -7.93 13.59
CA TYR A 145 -13.81 -6.78 13.54
C TYR A 145 -14.30 -6.50 12.10
N MET A 146 -13.42 -6.57 11.10
CA MET A 146 -13.75 -6.34 9.69
C MET A 146 -14.76 -7.34 9.14
N VAL A 147 -14.85 -8.54 9.72
CA VAL A 147 -15.86 -9.55 9.33
C VAL A 147 -17.11 -9.54 10.20
N SER A 148 -17.13 -8.69 11.24
CA SER A 148 -18.27 -8.57 12.13
C SER A 148 -19.39 -7.76 11.47
N LYS A 149 -20.61 -7.91 12.01
CA LYS A 149 -21.77 -7.09 11.64
C LYS A 149 -21.59 -5.59 11.90
N ASP A 150 -20.59 -5.22 12.70
CA ASP A 150 -20.34 -3.85 13.14
C ASP A 150 -19.41 -3.12 12.15
N PHE A 151 -18.83 -3.83 11.18
CA PHE A 151 -18.05 -3.27 10.09
C PHE A 151 -18.81 -3.40 8.75
N VAL A 152 -18.77 -2.32 7.97
CA VAL A 152 -19.32 -2.30 6.61
C VAL A 152 -18.19 -1.95 5.66
N LEU A 153 -17.78 -2.93 4.86
CA LEU A 153 -16.77 -2.73 3.83
C LEU A 153 -17.32 -1.77 2.75
N PRO A 154 -16.69 -0.60 2.53
CA PRO A 154 -17.19 0.35 1.55
C PRO A 154 -17.02 -0.23 0.14
N LYS A 155 -18.13 -0.25 -0.62
CA LYS A 155 -18.13 -0.68 -2.01
C LYS A 155 -17.97 0.52 -2.92
N THR A 156 -17.03 0.46 -3.84
CA THR A 156 -16.88 1.46 -4.89
C THR A 156 -18.05 1.33 -5.87
N GLU A 157 -18.85 2.39 -5.98
CA GLU A 157 -20.04 2.41 -6.85
C GLU A 157 -19.64 2.16 -8.33
N GLY A 158 -20.37 1.27 -9.00
CA GLY A 158 -20.14 0.93 -10.41
C GLY A 158 -18.91 0.05 -10.69
N LEU A 159 -18.10 -0.29 -9.67
CA LEU A 159 -16.88 -1.08 -9.85
C LEU A 159 -17.19 -2.48 -10.40
N LYS A 160 -18.19 -3.16 -9.84
CA LYS A 160 -18.59 -4.50 -10.26
C LYS A 160 -18.99 -4.53 -11.74
N GLU A 161 -19.84 -3.60 -12.15
CA GLU A 161 -20.31 -3.47 -13.53
C GLU A 161 -19.14 -3.15 -14.49
N ALA A 162 -18.21 -2.29 -14.06
CA ALA A 162 -17.02 -1.95 -14.83
C ALA A 162 -16.11 -3.16 -15.01
N LEU A 163 -15.82 -3.92 -13.93
CA LEU A 163 -14.99 -5.12 -14.00
C LEU A 163 -15.63 -6.22 -14.83
N MET A 164 -16.95 -6.43 -14.71
CA MET A 164 -17.68 -7.37 -15.55
C MET A 164 -17.52 -7.04 -17.04
N LYS A 165 -17.65 -5.75 -17.41
CA LYS A 165 -17.46 -5.32 -18.80
C LYS A 165 -16.01 -5.50 -19.26
N LEU A 166 -15.03 -5.19 -18.42
CA LEU A 166 -13.62 -5.33 -18.76
C LEU A 166 -13.21 -6.79 -18.93
N LYS A 167 -13.77 -7.70 -18.13
CA LYS A 167 -13.48 -9.14 -18.19
C LYS A 167 -13.77 -9.76 -19.56
N ASP A 168 -14.75 -9.22 -20.30
CA ASP A 168 -15.11 -9.71 -21.63
C ASP A 168 -14.03 -9.36 -22.69
N GLU A 169 -13.23 -8.32 -22.46
CA GLU A 169 -12.27 -7.77 -23.42
C GLU A 169 -10.81 -7.90 -22.99
N LYS A 170 -10.55 -8.04 -21.69
CA LYS A 170 -9.25 -7.90 -21.03
C LYS A 170 -9.00 -9.06 -20.08
N LYS A 171 -7.75 -9.24 -19.67
CA LYS A 171 -7.36 -10.13 -18.57
C LYS A 171 -7.28 -9.37 -17.27
N LEU A 172 -8.03 -9.81 -16.27
CA LEU A 172 -8.07 -9.19 -14.95
C LEU A 172 -7.26 -10.05 -13.98
N VAL A 173 -6.27 -9.45 -13.33
CA VAL A 173 -5.40 -10.12 -12.36
C VAL A 173 -5.51 -9.42 -11.03
N LEU A 174 -5.60 -10.19 -9.95
CA LEU A 174 -5.45 -9.70 -8.58
C LEU A 174 -4.03 -10.01 -8.08
N LEU A 175 -3.35 -9.03 -7.50
CA LEU A 175 -2.00 -9.17 -6.94
C LEU A 175 -1.93 -8.46 -5.58
N THR A 176 -1.98 -9.22 -4.49
CA THR A 176 -2.13 -8.68 -3.12
C THR A 176 -1.24 -9.39 -2.10
N ASN A 177 -0.85 -8.67 -1.05
CA ASN A 177 -0.14 -9.23 0.10
C ASN A 177 -1.08 -9.99 1.06
N SER A 178 -2.40 -9.82 0.93
CA SER A 178 -3.38 -10.56 1.72
C SER A 178 -3.33 -12.05 1.40
N ASP A 179 -3.57 -12.88 2.41
CA ASP A 179 -3.60 -14.33 2.27
C ASP A 179 -4.83 -14.81 1.48
N TYR A 180 -4.79 -16.06 1.04
CA TYR A 180 -5.86 -16.64 0.23
C TYR A 180 -7.24 -16.63 0.89
N GLU A 181 -7.35 -16.94 2.18
CA GLU A 181 -8.64 -17.02 2.87
C GLU A 181 -9.30 -15.64 2.95
N ASP A 182 -8.51 -14.63 3.29
CA ASP A 182 -8.94 -13.23 3.33
C ASP A 182 -9.36 -12.71 1.95
N VAL A 183 -8.57 -13.02 0.92
CA VAL A 183 -8.88 -12.64 -0.46
C VAL A 183 -10.23 -13.21 -0.90
N GLN A 184 -10.45 -14.52 -0.72
CA GLN A 184 -11.71 -15.15 -1.15
C GLN A 184 -12.91 -14.57 -0.41
N ARG A 185 -12.75 -14.27 0.88
CA ARG A 185 -13.80 -13.67 1.70
C ARG A 185 -14.13 -12.24 1.22
N LEU A 186 -13.13 -11.38 1.09
CA LEU A 186 -13.29 -9.98 0.66
C LEU A 186 -13.91 -9.89 -0.72
N LEU A 187 -13.46 -10.70 -1.69
CA LEU A 187 -14.06 -10.75 -3.02
C LEU A 187 -15.55 -11.14 -2.98
N LYS A 188 -15.96 -11.99 -2.03
CA LYS A 188 -17.36 -12.38 -1.86
C LYS A 188 -18.20 -11.26 -1.26
N GLU A 189 -17.68 -10.58 -0.24
CA GLU A 189 -18.35 -9.43 0.40
C GLU A 189 -18.51 -8.25 -0.57
N LEU A 190 -17.48 -7.98 -1.37
CA LEU A 190 -17.48 -6.97 -2.44
C LEU A 190 -18.29 -7.39 -3.68
N GLU A 191 -18.74 -8.65 -3.74
CA GLU A 191 -19.43 -9.26 -4.88
C GLU A 191 -18.61 -9.26 -6.18
N LEU A 192 -17.29 -9.36 -6.05
CA LEU A 192 -16.31 -9.45 -7.13
C LEU A 192 -15.78 -10.87 -7.35
N HIS A 193 -16.23 -11.84 -6.55
CA HIS A 193 -15.79 -13.23 -6.66
C HIS A 193 -15.99 -13.80 -8.07
N GLY A 194 -14.95 -14.42 -8.59
CA GLY A 194 -14.93 -15.03 -9.92
C GLY A 194 -14.79 -14.02 -11.08
N LEU A 195 -14.50 -12.74 -10.82
CA LEU A 195 -14.23 -11.76 -11.89
C LEU A 195 -12.79 -11.79 -12.39
N PHE A 196 -11.82 -12.18 -11.56
CA PHE A 196 -10.40 -12.23 -11.92
C PHE A 196 -10.05 -13.53 -12.66
N ASP A 197 -9.22 -13.42 -13.71
CA ASP A 197 -8.67 -14.56 -14.45
C ASP A 197 -7.55 -15.26 -13.68
N PHE A 198 -6.84 -14.52 -12.83
CA PHE A 198 -5.72 -15.02 -12.05
C PHE A 198 -5.58 -14.22 -10.75
N GLU A 199 -5.25 -14.90 -9.66
CA GLU A 199 -5.14 -14.32 -8.33
C GLU A 199 -3.77 -14.73 -7.76
N ILE A 200 -2.96 -13.75 -7.37
CA ILE A 200 -1.69 -13.92 -6.67
C ILE A 200 -1.88 -13.34 -5.26
N THR A 201 -1.97 -14.22 -4.28
CA THR A 201 -2.06 -13.91 -2.85
C THR A 201 -0.69 -14.05 -2.22
N ASP A 202 -0.51 -13.54 -0.98
CA ASP A 202 0.77 -13.61 -0.27
C ASP A 202 1.93 -13.07 -1.13
N ALA A 203 1.66 -12.03 -1.93
CA ALA A 203 2.52 -11.61 -3.02
C ALA A 203 3.88 -11.05 -2.58
N TYR A 204 4.07 -10.79 -1.29
CA TYR A 204 5.32 -10.32 -0.70
C TYR A 204 5.85 -9.04 -1.39
N LYS A 205 4.93 -8.14 -1.74
CA LYS A 205 5.21 -6.79 -2.25
C LYS A 205 5.86 -5.93 -1.16
N PRO A 206 6.83 -5.06 -1.49
CA PRO A 206 7.33 -4.73 -2.83
C PRO A 206 8.37 -5.72 -3.39
N PHE A 207 8.81 -6.71 -2.61
CA PHE A 207 10.01 -7.51 -2.91
C PHE A 207 9.86 -8.38 -4.14
N GLU A 208 8.73 -9.07 -4.26
CA GLU A 208 8.48 -9.96 -5.40
C GLU A 208 7.63 -9.31 -6.50
N THR A 209 7.24 -8.03 -6.37
CA THR A 209 6.34 -7.38 -7.34
C THR A 209 6.91 -7.47 -8.76
N GLU A 210 8.16 -7.07 -8.99
CA GLU A 210 8.76 -7.12 -10.34
C GLU A 210 8.76 -8.54 -10.92
N GLN A 211 9.02 -9.55 -10.09
CA GLN A 211 9.02 -10.94 -10.50
C GLN A 211 7.62 -11.42 -10.88
N HIS A 212 6.60 -11.07 -10.09
CA HIS A 212 5.20 -11.38 -10.39
C HIS A 212 4.76 -10.71 -11.70
N LEU A 213 5.07 -9.43 -11.89
CA LEU A 213 4.75 -8.69 -13.12
C LEU A 213 5.40 -9.32 -14.35
N GLN A 214 6.67 -9.72 -14.27
CA GLN A 214 7.38 -10.42 -15.36
C GLN A 214 6.74 -11.78 -15.68
N LYS A 215 6.39 -12.57 -14.66
CA LYS A 215 5.69 -13.86 -14.85
C LYS A 215 4.33 -13.66 -15.53
N LEU A 216 3.58 -12.62 -15.16
CA LEU A 216 2.29 -12.31 -15.77
C LEU A 216 2.42 -11.90 -17.23
N MET A 217 3.43 -11.07 -17.58
CA MET A 217 3.71 -10.72 -18.98
C MET A 217 4.01 -11.95 -19.84
N ILE A 218 4.80 -12.90 -19.31
CA ILE A 218 5.10 -14.17 -19.97
C ILE A 218 3.82 -15.02 -20.10
N LEU A 219 3.06 -15.17 -19.01
CA LEU A 219 1.83 -15.97 -18.96
C LEU A 219 0.81 -15.53 -20.02
N TYR A 220 0.63 -14.23 -20.18
CA TYR A 220 -0.33 -13.66 -21.12
C TYR A 220 0.28 -13.31 -22.49
N SER A 221 1.58 -13.50 -22.68
CA SER A 221 2.31 -13.16 -23.92
C SER A 221 2.06 -11.71 -24.37
N VAL A 222 2.25 -10.78 -23.43
CA VAL A 222 2.03 -9.34 -23.63
C VAL A 222 3.31 -8.55 -23.41
N GLU A 223 3.43 -7.43 -24.11
CA GLU A 223 4.53 -6.48 -23.91
C GLU A 223 4.23 -5.52 -22.74
N PRO A 224 5.25 -4.87 -22.12
CA PRO A 224 5.04 -4.02 -20.96
C PRO A 224 3.98 -2.92 -21.15
N HIS A 225 4.01 -2.22 -22.29
CA HIS A 225 3.06 -1.16 -22.64
C HIS A 225 1.61 -1.65 -22.86
N GLU A 226 1.38 -2.97 -22.85
CA GLU A 226 0.06 -3.58 -22.93
C GLU A 226 -0.47 -3.98 -21.55
N VAL A 227 0.23 -3.62 -20.47
CA VAL A 227 -0.16 -3.95 -19.09
C VAL A 227 -0.27 -2.67 -18.26
N VAL A 228 -1.28 -2.64 -17.39
CA VAL A 228 -1.44 -1.59 -16.39
C VAL A 228 -1.54 -2.19 -14.99
N SER A 229 -0.78 -1.62 -14.06
CA SER A 229 -0.88 -1.88 -12.61
C SER A 229 -1.72 -0.79 -11.95
N ILE A 230 -2.72 -1.19 -11.16
CA ILE A 230 -3.64 -0.30 -10.46
C ILE A 230 -3.55 -0.59 -8.96
N GLY A 231 -3.21 0.43 -8.17
CA GLY A 231 -3.00 0.28 -6.73
C GLY A 231 -2.97 1.62 -6.00
N ASP A 232 -3.06 1.57 -4.68
CA ASP A 232 -2.99 2.72 -3.77
C ASP A 232 -1.62 2.88 -3.09
N ASN A 233 -0.65 2.03 -3.42
CA ASN A 233 0.73 2.18 -2.96
C ASN A 233 1.72 2.36 -4.14
N PHE A 234 2.44 3.47 -4.11
CA PHE A 234 3.35 3.79 -5.19
C PHE A 234 4.55 2.83 -5.24
N MET A 235 5.10 2.44 -4.09
CA MET A 235 6.28 1.58 -3.99
C MET A 235 5.97 0.12 -4.30
N ASN A 236 4.83 -0.38 -3.84
CA ASN A 236 4.48 -1.79 -3.95
C ASN A 236 3.95 -2.16 -5.33
N GLU A 237 3.17 -1.30 -5.98
CA GLU A 237 2.47 -1.62 -7.23
C GLU A 237 2.96 -0.80 -8.42
N ILE A 238 3.18 0.50 -8.22
CA ILE A 238 3.30 1.46 -9.33
C ILE A 238 4.74 1.61 -9.81
N ALA A 239 5.69 1.87 -8.91
CA ALA A 239 7.10 2.02 -9.26
C ALA A 239 7.68 0.77 -9.94
N PRO A 240 7.42 -0.47 -9.47
CA PRO A 240 7.86 -1.69 -10.16
C PRO A 240 7.29 -1.80 -11.58
N ALA A 241 6.00 -1.46 -11.77
CA ALA A 241 5.37 -1.49 -13.08
C ALA A 241 6.01 -0.46 -14.05
N LEU A 242 6.17 0.78 -13.60
CA LEU A 242 6.79 1.83 -14.40
C LEU A 242 8.26 1.52 -14.76
N LYS A 243 9.01 0.91 -13.83
CA LYS A 243 10.39 0.46 -14.06
C LYS A 243 10.48 -0.59 -15.18
N LEU A 244 9.49 -1.45 -15.31
CA LEU A 244 9.39 -2.45 -16.37
C LEU A 244 8.84 -1.87 -17.70
N GLY A 245 8.46 -0.59 -17.73
CA GLY A 245 7.86 0.05 -18.90
C GLY A 245 6.36 -0.19 -19.05
N MET A 246 5.69 -0.63 -17.99
CA MET A 246 4.24 -0.78 -17.93
C MET A 246 3.56 0.55 -17.64
N HIS A 247 2.24 0.56 -17.75
CA HIS A 247 1.42 1.66 -17.27
C HIS A 247 1.08 1.53 -15.79
N GLY A 248 0.86 2.67 -15.12
CA GLY A 248 0.44 2.75 -13.73
C GLY A 248 -0.81 3.62 -13.55
N VAL A 249 -1.73 3.17 -12.71
CA VAL A 249 -2.84 3.98 -12.18
C VAL A 249 -2.70 4.01 -10.67
N TYR A 250 -2.24 5.14 -10.16
CA TYR A 250 -2.02 5.34 -8.73
C TYR A 250 -3.24 5.98 -8.08
N ILE A 251 -3.83 5.31 -7.10
CA ILE A 251 -4.92 5.84 -6.28
C ILE A 251 -4.30 6.59 -5.12
N SER A 252 -4.49 7.91 -5.06
CA SER A 252 -3.92 8.74 -4.00
C SER A 252 -4.73 10.01 -3.78
N GLU A 253 -5.16 10.22 -2.54
CA GLU A 253 -5.90 11.44 -2.14
C GLU A 253 -5.00 12.68 -2.06
N HIS A 254 -3.72 12.50 -1.74
CA HIS A 254 -2.81 13.61 -1.38
C HIS A 254 -1.90 14.10 -2.51
N GLY A 255 -2.12 13.62 -3.74
CA GLY A 255 -1.28 13.96 -4.89
C GLY A 255 0.12 13.37 -4.77
N HIS A 256 0.84 13.29 -5.89
CA HIS A 256 2.16 12.69 -5.93
C HIS A 256 3.08 13.54 -6.82
N THR A 257 4.34 13.69 -6.41
CA THR A 257 5.30 14.56 -7.09
C THR A 257 5.96 13.89 -8.29
N TYR A 258 5.97 12.55 -8.35
CA TYR A 258 6.48 11.82 -9.50
C TYR A 258 5.52 11.92 -10.68
N SER A 259 6.05 12.32 -11.84
CA SER A 259 5.31 12.40 -13.11
C SER A 259 5.96 11.53 -14.17
N ASN A 260 5.14 10.77 -14.91
CA ASN A 260 5.56 9.96 -16.05
C ASN A 260 4.39 9.86 -17.04
N ASP A 261 4.65 9.87 -18.34
CA ASP A 261 3.61 9.76 -19.38
C ASP A 261 2.77 8.47 -19.29
N SER A 262 3.34 7.43 -18.67
CA SER A 262 2.70 6.14 -18.43
C SER A 262 2.00 6.04 -17.07
N LEU A 263 1.97 7.12 -16.29
CA LEU A 263 1.33 7.18 -14.97
C LEU A 263 0.10 8.08 -15.00
N VAL A 264 -1.00 7.58 -14.45
CA VAL A 264 -2.19 8.38 -14.13
C VAL A 264 -2.42 8.34 -12.64
N ILE A 265 -2.66 9.49 -12.03
CA ILE A 265 -3.00 9.59 -10.60
C ILE A 265 -4.48 9.94 -10.50
N VAL A 266 -5.23 9.18 -9.71
CA VAL A 266 -6.65 9.40 -9.45
C VAL A 266 -6.89 9.42 -7.93
N PRO A 267 -7.86 10.18 -7.43
CA PRO A 267 -8.15 10.18 -5.99
C PRO A 267 -8.99 8.98 -5.54
N THR A 268 -9.58 8.23 -6.47
CA THR A 268 -10.43 7.06 -6.19
C THR A 268 -10.54 6.18 -7.43
N LEU A 269 -10.73 4.88 -7.24
CA LEU A 269 -10.96 3.92 -8.32
C LEU A 269 -12.31 4.18 -9.04
N ALA A 270 -13.27 4.84 -8.40
CA ALA A 270 -14.53 5.22 -9.06
C ALA A 270 -14.32 6.19 -10.23
N ARG A 271 -13.25 6.99 -10.20
CA ARG A 271 -12.90 7.90 -11.31
C ARG A 271 -12.07 7.22 -12.40
N ALA A 272 -11.82 5.94 -12.22
CA ALA A 272 -10.94 5.18 -13.06
C ALA A 272 -11.68 4.55 -14.26
N PHE A 273 -13.00 4.37 -14.15
CA PHE A 273 -13.85 3.70 -15.15
C PHE A 273 -14.95 4.60 -15.75
#